data_AF-A0A7C7Q1B7-F1
#
_entry.id   AF-A0A7C7Q1B7-F1
#
_cell.length_a   1.000
_cell.length_b   1.000
_cell.length_c   1.000
_cell.angle_alpha   90.00
_cell.angle_beta   90.00
_cell.angle_gamma   90.00
#
_symmetry.space_group_name_H-M   'P 1'
#
loop_
_entity.id
_entity.type
_entity.pdbx_description
1 polymer ?
#
loop_
_entity_poly.entity_id
_entity_poly.type
_entity_poly.pdbx_seq_one_letter_code
_entity_poly.pdbx_strand_id
1 'polypeptide(L)'
;MSAFSYAALDEKGKQLRGVLEADSARQVRQMLRDKGWVPLAVEVAADGAVRSSGSNWSMRRGMNTAKLALITRQLATLVQSSMPLEEALTAVAAQAENNRIRSIMLGVRGRVLEGHSLAHALQDSPQAFPQMYRAMISAGEQSGHLDAVLERLADYTETAQDSGQQVKLALLYPCILLLVAMLIVIGLMTFVVPQVVGVFVDQDIKVIKKIRQICKLDIIQLHGNESPAFCQQLGGQIFKAIRLKGGSMIRQFADYPDDIKILIDAWDPVQTGGTGEQISFRLLDKIEDFSRIIIAGGVGEENVAAIVETYHPFGIDINSKIEKRPGIKDHK
;
A
#
# COMPACT_ATOMS: atom_id res chain seq x y z
N MET A 1 -3.26 5.87 42.87
CA MET A 1 -3.52 6.66 41.66
C MET A 1 -3.35 5.79 40.43
N SER A 2 -4.23 5.92 39.43
CA SER A 2 -4.14 5.19 38.16
C SER A 2 -4.05 6.15 36.96
N ALA A 3 -3.39 5.69 35.90
CA ALA A 3 -3.33 6.44 34.66
C ALA A 3 -4.64 6.30 33.89
N PHE A 4 -5.18 7.42 33.39
CA PHE A 4 -6.37 7.47 32.54
C PHE A 4 -6.04 8.11 31.20
N SER A 5 -6.40 7.44 30.11
CA SER A 5 -6.39 8.06 28.78
C SER A 5 -7.63 8.95 28.63
N TYR A 6 -7.45 10.11 28.02
CA TYR A 6 -8.56 11.02 27.76
C TYR A 6 -8.54 11.52 26.33
N ALA A 7 -9.74 11.77 25.81
CA ALA A 7 -9.98 12.60 24.63
C ALA A 7 -10.83 13.78 25.09
N ALA A 8 -10.38 15.00 24.80
CA ALA A 8 -11.09 16.24 25.13
C ALA A 8 -11.09 17.20 23.94
N LEU A 9 -11.98 18.18 23.96
CA LEU A 9 -12.06 19.24 22.97
C LEU A 9 -11.49 20.52 23.59
N ASP A 10 -10.56 21.17 22.89
CA ASP A 10 -10.08 22.52 23.23
C ASP A 10 -11.16 23.59 22.93
N GLU A 11 -11.00 24.80 23.45
CA GLU A 11 -11.91 25.94 23.22
C GLU A 11 -12.06 26.27 21.72
N LYS A 12 -11.05 25.94 20.91
CA LYS A 12 -11.03 26.10 19.44
C LYS A 12 -11.64 24.93 18.67
N GLY A 13 -12.25 23.96 19.35
CA GLY A 13 -12.86 22.80 18.72
C GLY A 13 -11.89 21.67 18.33
N LYS A 14 -10.60 21.79 18.67
CA LYS A 14 -9.58 20.79 18.32
C LYS A 14 -9.60 19.63 19.31
N GLN A 15 -9.63 18.40 18.81
CA GLN A 15 -9.57 17.21 19.64
C GLN A 15 -8.14 16.98 20.16
N LEU A 16 -7.99 16.98 21.49
CA LEU A 16 -6.78 16.67 22.22
C LEU A 16 -6.88 15.29 22.84
N ARG A 17 -5.80 14.50 22.75
CA ARG A 17 -5.70 13.18 23.37
C ARG A 17 -4.46 13.13 24.24
N GLY A 18 -4.60 12.60 25.45
CA GLY A 18 -3.50 12.52 26.39
C GLY A 18 -3.74 11.50 27.47
N VAL A 19 -2.80 11.44 28.42
CA VAL A 19 -2.91 10.59 29.61
C VAL A 19 -2.71 11.47 30.83
N LEU A 20 -3.62 11.36 31.79
CA LEU A 20 -3.57 12.05 33.08
C LEU A 20 -3.63 11.02 34.20
N GLU A 21 -3.04 11.36 35.33
CA GLU A 21 -3.10 10.57 36.53
C GLU A 21 -4.20 11.10 37.45
N ALA A 22 -4.99 10.19 38.01
CA ALA A 22 -6.06 10.52 38.93
C ALA A 22 -6.44 9.31 39.78
N ASP A 23 -7.18 9.53 40.85
CA ASP A 23 -7.80 8.48 41.67
C ASP A 23 -9.16 8.04 41.11
N SER A 24 -9.77 8.84 40.23
CA SER A 24 -11.02 8.47 39.55
C SER A 24 -11.19 9.15 38.19
N ALA A 25 -11.95 8.52 37.30
CA ALA A 25 -12.36 9.14 36.04
C ALA A 25 -13.12 10.48 36.25
N ARG A 26 -13.77 10.66 37.40
CA ARG A 26 -14.43 11.93 37.77
C ARG A 26 -13.41 13.05 37.97
N GLN A 27 -12.31 12.75 38.64
CA GLN A 27 -11.22 13.71 38.87
C GLN A 27 -10.53 14.08 37.56
N VAL A 28 -10.30 13.13 36.64
CA VAL A 28 -9.77 13.44 35.29
C VAL A 28 -10.69 14.41 34.54
N ARG A 29 -12.01 14.15 34.55
CA ARG A 29 -12.98 15.05 33.91
C ARG A 29 -13.00 16.44 34.56
N GLN A 30 -12.81 16.51 35.88
CA GLN A 30 -12.69 17.79 36.57
C GLN A 30 -11.42 18.53 36.16
N MET A 31 -10.26 17.87 36.15
CA MET A 31 -8.99 18.47 35.71
C MET A 31 -9.03 18.92 34.25
N LEU A 32 -9.79 18.24 33.38
CA LEU A 32 -9.99 18.68 31.99
C LEU A 32 -10.86 19.93 31.92
N ARG A 33 -11.95 20.00 32.71
CA ARG A 33 -12.80 21.20 32.81
C ARG A 33 -12.06 22.40 33.41
N ASP A 34 -11.23 22.17 34.44
CA ASP A 34 -10.42 23.22 35.06
C ASP A 34 -9.40 23.83 34.07
N LYS A 35 -9.03 23.08 33.03
CA LYS A 35 -8.20 23.54 31.90
C LYS A 35 -8.99 24.18 30.75
N GLY A 36 -10.31 24.33 30.88
CA GLY A 36 -11.19 24.83 29.81
C GLY A 36 -11.50 23.80 28.72
N TRP A 37 -11.13 22.53 28.89
CA TRP A 37 -11.37 21.49 27.90
C TRP A 37 -12.63 20.68 28.18
N VAL A 38 -13.39 20.38 27.13
CA VAL A 38 -14.61 19.57 27.23
C VAL A 38 -14.25 18.08 27.10
N PRO A 39 -14.44 17.24 28.14
CA PRO A 39 -14.08 15.82 28.07
C PRO A 39 -15.06 15.05 27.17
N LEU A 40 -14.54 14.32 26.17
CA LEU A 40 -15.29 13.45 25.27
C LEU A 40 -15.27 11.99 25.74
N ALA A 41 -14.08 11.50 26.12
CA ALA A 41 -13.88 10.15 26.63
C ALA A 41 -12.80 10.14 27.71
N VAL A 42 -12.98 9.32 28.75
CA VAL A 42 -12.00 9.07 29.81
C VAL A 42 -12.03 7.58 30.11
N GLU A 43 -10.93 6.88 29.84
CA GLU A 43 -10.79 5.44 30.02
C GLU A 43 -9.57 5.14 30.90
N VAL A 44 -9.59 4.01 31.62
CA VAL A 44 -8.42 3.58 32.42
C VAL A 44 -7.33 3.13 31.46
N ALA A 45 -6.12 3.66 31.59
CA ALA A 45 -4.98 3.34 30.73
C ALA A 45 -4.32 1.98 31.06
N ALA A 46 -5.03 1.10 31.77
CA ALA A 46 -4.55 -0.24 32.10
C ALA A 46 -4.66 -1.15 30.86
N ASP A 47 -3.51 -1.70 30.48
CA ASP A 47 -3.34 -2.52 29.29
C ASP A 47 -3.98 -3.91 29.50
N GLY A 48 -5.28 -4.06 29.16
CA GLY A 48 -5.88 -5.36 28.86
C GLY A 48 -7.14 -5.75 29.64
N ALA A 49 -8.31 -5.30 29.18
CA ALA A 49 -9.55 -6.08 29.27
C ALA A 49 -10.18 -6.17 27.88
N VAL A 50 -9.91 -7.32 27.25
CA VAL A 50 -10.60 -7.86 26.08
C VAL A 50 -12.10 -7.89 26.35
N ARG A 51 -12.89 -7.21 25.52
CA ARG A 51 -14.23 -7.62 25.08
C ARG A 51 -14.74 -6.71 23.95
N SER A 52 -14.21 -6.91 22.75
CA SER A 52 -15.02 -6.82 21.54
C SER A 52 -14.41 -7.71 20.46
N SER A 53 -15.21 -8.69 20.04
CA SER A 53 -15.02 -9.57 18.90
C SER A 53 -14.46 -8.83 17.68
N GLY A 54 -13.42 -9.38 17.07
CA GLY A 54 -12.80 -8.84 15.86
C GLY A 54 -11.31 -9.15 15.82
N SER A 55 -10.96 -10.21 15.08
CA SER A 55 -9.59 -10.56 14.70
C SER A 55 -8.79 -9.32 14.32
N ASN A 56 -7.84 -8.92 15.16
CA ASN A 56 -6.82 -7.96 14.81
C ASN A 56 -5.51 -8.40 15.45
N TRP A 57 -4.61 -8.85 14.59
CA TRP A 57 -3.20 -9.14 14.84
C TRP A 57 -2.48 -7.85 15.30
N SER A 58 -2.81 -7.36 16.50
CA SER A 58 -2.10 -6.24 17.10
C SER A 58 -0.77 -6.78 17.64
N MET A 59 0.21 -6.89 16.74
CA MET A 59 1.61 -6.95 17.11
C MET A 59 1.90 -5.67 17.88
N ARG A 60 1.72 -5.72 19.21
CA ARG A 60 2.02 -4.61 20.10
C ARG A 60 3.51 -4.30 19.89
N ARG A 61 3.79 -3.19 19.21
CA ARG A 61 5.16 -2.79 18.86
C ARG A 61 5.91 -2.47 20.15
N GLY A 62 7.11 -3.03 20.29
CA GLY A 62 8.04 -2.70 21.37
C GLY A 62 8.47 -1.23 21.34
N MET A 63 9.11 -0.78 22.42
CA MET A 63 9.63 0.59 22.50
C MET A 63 10.82 0.75 21.54
N ASN A 64 10.91 1.89 20.87
CA ASN A 64 12.08 2.22 20.04
C ASN A 64 13.33 2.29 20.92
N THR A 65 14.46 1.78 20.43
CA THR A 65 15.74 1.75 21.17
C THR A 65 16.17 3.14 21.62
N ALA A 66 16.01 4.16 20.77
CA ALA A 66 16.32 5.55 21.12
C ALA A 66 15.47 6.09 22.28
N LYS A 67 14.20 5.69 22.34
CA LYS A 67 13.28 6.12 23.41
C LYS A 67 13.60 5.43 24.73
N LEU A 68 13.93 4.14 24.66
CA LEU A 68 14.40 3.40 25.83
C LEU A 68 15.71 3.99 26.35
N ALA A 69 16.65 4.34 25.46
CA ALA A 69 17.92 4.97 25.84
C ALA A 69 17.72 6.30 26.56
N LEU A 70 16.89 7.19 26.00
CA LEU A 70 16.58 8.48 26.59
C LEU A 70 15.94 8.36 27.99
N ILE A 71 14.92 7.51 28.13
CA ILE A 71 14.24 7.29 29.42
C ILE A 71 15.20 6.71 30.46
N THR A 72 16.03 5.75 30.05
CA THR A 72 17.01 5.10 30.94
C THR A 72 18.06 6.11 31.41
N ARG A 73 18.59 6.93 30.49
CA ARG A 73 19.53 8.00 30.82
C ARG A 73 18.93 9.02 31.77
N GLN A 74 17.72 9.51 31.51
CA GLN A 74 17.03 10.45 32.40
C GLN A 74 16.82 9.85 33.80
N LEU A 75 16.38 8.59 33.87
CA LEU A 75 16.19 7.91 35.14
C LEU A 75 17.52 7.72 35.90
N ALA A 76 18.59 7.32 35.20
CA ALA A 76 19.92 7.18 35.78
C ALA A 76 20.43 8.50 36.38
N THR A 77 20.33 9.60 35.63
CA THR A 77 20.75 10.94 36.09
C THR A 77 19.97 11.40 37.32
N LEU A 78 18.64 11.22 37.32
CA LEU A 78 17.80 11.62 38.45
C LEU A 78 18.08 10.77 39.69
N VAL A 79 18.21 9.45 39.53
CA VAL A 79 18.52 8.55 40.66
C VAL A 79 19.92 8.80 41.21
N GLN A 80 20.93 9.10 40.37
CA GLN A 80 22.26 9.52 40.82
C GLN A 80 22.23 10.81 41.62
N SER A 81 21.32 11.74 41.29
CA SER A 81 21.11 12.97 42.08
C SER A 81 20.42 12.73 43.42
N SER A 82 20.26 11.46 43.83
CA SER A 82 19.55 11.05 45.05
C SER A 82 18.08 11.47 45.08
N MET A 83 17.48 11.73 43.92
CA MET A 83 16.05 11.96 43.81
C MET A 83 15.31 10.65 44.14
N PRO A 84 14.26 10.68 44.99
CA PRO A 84 13.42 9.53 45.23
C PRO A 84 12.93 8.90 43.92
N LEU A 85 12.97 7.58 43.82
CA LEU A 85 12.63 6.86 42.58
C LEU A 85 11.24 7.24 42.04
N GLU A 86 10.28 7.46 42.93
CA GLU A 86 8.93 7.88 42.56
C GLU A 86 8.89 9.26 41.89
N GLU A 87 9.63 10.23 42.43
CA GLU A 87 9.76 11.57 41.84
C GLU A 87 10.48 11.51 40.49
N ALA A 88 11.54 10.68 40.41
CA ALA A 88 12.28 10.46 39.17
C ALA A 88 11.38 9.88 38.07
N LEU A 89 10.57 8.87 38.38
CA LEU A 89 9.59 8.30 37.45
C LEU A 89 8.54 9.32 37.01
N THR A 90 8.10 10.19 37.92
CA THR A 90 7.15 11.28 37.61
C THR A 90 7.76 12.28 36.64
N ALA A 91 9.00 12.72 36.90
CA ALA A 91 9.72 13.67 36.06
C ALA A 91 9.93 13.11 34.64
N VAL A 92 10.35 11.85 34.53
CA VAL A 92 10.53 11.16 33.25
C VAL A 92 9.20 10.99 32.51
N ALA A 93 8.12 10.63 33.22
CA ALA A 93 6.80 10.54 32.61
C ALA A 93 6.27 11.90 32.11
N ALA A 94 6.58 12.99 32.81
CA ALA A 94 6.19 14.34 32.43
C ALA A 94 6.94 14.85 31.19
N GLN A 95 8.21 14.45 31.02
CA GLN A 95 9.04 14.79 29.86
C GLN A 95 8.77 13.92 28.63
N ALA A 96 8.05 12.81 28.77
CA ALA A 96 7.76 11.91 27.66
C ALA A 96 6.85 12.56 26.61
N GLU A 97 7.37 12.79 25.40
CA GLU A 97 6.60 13.32 24.26
C GLU A 97 5.49 12.38 23.79
N ASN A 98 5.66 11.07 24.00
CA ASN A 98 4.73 10.07 23.52
C ASN A 98 3.77 9.64 24.64
N ASN A 99 2.47 9.83 24.41
CA ASN A 99 1.39 9.43 25.33
C ASN A 99 1.49 7.96 25.79
N ARG A 100 1.96 7.05 24.93
CA ARG A 100 2.16 5.63 25.28
C ARG A 100 3.32 5.42 26.23
N ILE A 101 4.41 6.19 26.08
CA ILE A 101 5.53 6.12 27.03
C ILE A 101 5.09 6.69 28.37
N ARG A 102 4.42 7.85 28.33
CA ARG A 102 3.87 8.48 29.53
C ARG A 102 2.95 7.53 30.30
N SER A 103 2.04 6.81 29.63
CA SER A 103 1.19 5.84 30.31
C SER A 103 1.96 4.67 30.91
N ILE A 104 2.97 4.15 30.19
CA ILE A 104 3.83 3.07 30.70
C ILE A 104 4.57 3.54 31.95
N MET A 105 5.22 4.71 31.91
CA MET A 105 5.99 5.23 33.05
C MET A 105 5.11 5.56 34.26
N LEU A 106 3.92 6.13 34.04
CA LEU A 106 2.94 6.36 35.12
C LEU A 106 2.42 5.03 35.71
N GLY A 107 2.19 4.02 34.87
CA GLY A 107 1.84 2.67 35.31
C GLY A 107 2.93 2.07 36.19
N VAL A 108 4.20 2.14 35.75
CA VAL A 108 5.36 1.66 36.53
C VAL A 108 5.45 2.39 37.87
N ARG A 109 5.32 3.72 37.88
CA ARG A 109 5.30 4.51 39.13
C ARG A 109 4.18 4.07 40.08
N GLY A 110 2.96 3.89 39.56
CA GLY A 110 1.82 3.45 40.38
C GLY A 110 2.11 2.14 41.12
N ARG A 111 2.75 1.17 40.45
CA ARG A 111 3.14 -0.10 41.04
C ARG A 111 4.25 0.06 42.09
N VAL A 112 5.21 0.95 41.86
CA VAL A 112 6.26 1.28 42.85
C VAL A 112 5.66 1.92 44.10
N LEU A 113 4.68 2.81 43.94
CA LEU A 113 3.93 3.41 45.06
C LEU A 113 3.11 2.38 45.86
N GLU A 114 2.62 1.33 45.19
CA GLU A 114 1.96 0.19 45.84
C GLU A 114 2.95 -0.69 46.64
N GLY A 115 4.25 -0.40 46.60
CA GLY A 115 5.30 -1.13 47.32
C GLY A 115 5.93 -2.28 46.51
N HIS A 116 5.62 -2.40 45.22
CA HIS A 116 6.33 -3.35 44.36
C HIS A 116 7.73 -2.82 44.00
N SER A 117 8.67 -3.73 43.76
CA SER A 117 9.98 -3.35 43.24
C SER A 117 9.89 -2.81 41.82
N LEU A 118 10.81 -1.94 41.41
CA LEU A 118 10.91 -1.41 40.05
C LEU A 118 11.02 -2.53 39.03
N ALA A 119 11.84 -3.55 39.31
CA ALA A 119 11.98 -4.70 38.43
C ALA A 119 10.66 -5.43 38.20
N HIS A 120 9.81 -5.54 39.23
CA HIS A 120 8.47 -6.13 39.14
C HIS A 120 7.51 -5.22 38.37
N ALA A 121 7.51 -3.93 38.66
CA ALA A 121 6.68 -2.94 37.96
C ALA A 121 6.96 -2.89 36.44
N LEU A 122 8.22 -3.05 36.03
CA LEU A 122 8.61 -3.10 34.62
C LEU A 122 8.13 -4.37 33.89
N GLN A 123 7.74 -5.43 34.62
CA GLN A 123 7.21 -6.66 34.01
C GLN A 123 5.85 -6.48 33.38
N ASP A 124 5.07 -5.48 33.82
CA ASP A 124 3.77 -5.15 33.25
C ASP A 124 3.89 -4.66 31.80
N SER A 125 5.10 -4.28 31.36
CA SER A 125 5.40 -3.84 29.99
C SER A 125 6.63 -4.56 29.38
N PRO A 126 6.55 -5.89 29.12
CA PRO A 126 7.71 -6.70 28.72
C PRO A 126 8.23 -6.38 27.32
N GLN A 127 7.41 -5.74 26.47
CA GLN A 127 7.80 -5.30 25.12
C GLN A 127 8.55 -3.97 25.13
N ALA A 128 8.38 -3.18 26.18
CA ALA A 128 9.11 -1.93 26.40
C ALA A 128 10.46 -2.20 27.07
N PHE A 129 10.47 -3.14 28.03
CA PHE A 129 11.63 -3.45 28.85
C PHE A 129 12.08 -4.90 28.65
N PRO A 130 13.13 -5.14 27.85
CA PRO A 130 13.66 -6.48 27.58
C PRO A 130 14.02 -7.24 28.87
N GLN A 131 14.06 -8.58 28.80
CA GLN A 131 14.35 -9.42 29.96
C GLN A 131 15.69 -9.06 30.63
N MET A 132 16.74 -8.83 29.85
CA MET A 132 18.05 -8.44 30.37
C MET A 132 17.99 -7.13 31.17
N TYR A 133 17.25 -6.13 30.66
CA TYR A 133 17.05 -4.84 31.32
C TYR A 133 16.39 -5.01 32.69
N ARG A 134 15.31 -5.79 32.75
CA ARG A 134 14.58 -6.07 34.01
C ARG A 134 15.42 -6.87 35.00
N ALA A 135 16.18 -7.85 34.53
CA ALA A 135 17.06 -8.66 35.38
C ALA A 135 18.19 -7.83 36.02
N MET A 136 18.79 -6.92 35.25
CA MET A 136 19.81 -5.99 35.76
C MET A 136 19.23 -5.09 36.85
N ILE A 137 18.06 -4.49 36.63
CA ILE A 137 17.37 -3.68 37.64
C ILE A 137 17.06 -4.50 38.89
N SER A 138 16.57 -5.73 38.74
CA SER A 138 16.31 -6.62 39.88
C SER A 138 17.57 -6.86 40.71
N ALA A 139 18.71 -7.07 40.06
CA ALA A 139 20.00 -7.25 40.75
C ALA A 139 20.46 -5.94 41.43
N GLY A 140 20.24 -4.79 40.79
CA GLY A 140 20.53 -3.47 41.36
C GLY A 140 19.69 -3.16 42.60
N GLU A 141 18.39 -3.44 42.56
CA GLU A 141 17.49 -3.26 43.71
C GLU A 141 17.86 -4.19 44.87
N GLN A 142 18.12 -5.47 44.61
CA GLN A 142 18.49 -6.44 45.65
C GLN A 142 19.85 -6.15 46.29
N SER A 143 20.79 -5.60 45.53
CA SER A 143 22.11 -5.22 46.02
C SER A 143 22.16 -3.82 46.61
N GLY A 144 21.10 -3.02 46.48
CA GLY A 144 21.07 -1.62 46.92
C GLY A 144 21.88 -0.65 46.05
N HIS A 145 22.33 -1.07 44.87
CA HIS A 145 23.16 -0.29 43.95
C HIS A 145 22.40 0.02 42.64
N LEU A 146 21.16 0.50 42.78
CA LEU A 146 20.29 0.80 41.63
C LEU A 146 20.85 1.94 40.77
N ASP A 147 21.48 2.92 41.38
CA ASP A 147 22.18 4.04 40.74
C ASP A 147 23.25 3.58 39.73
N ALA A 148 24.16 2.71 40.15
CA ALA A 148 25.23 2.19 39.30
C ALA A 148 24.69 1.28 38.19
N VAL A 149 23.63 0.53 38.47
CA VAL A 149 22.98 -0.33 37.48
C VAL A 149 22.25 0.49 36.41
N LEU A 150 21.52 1.54 36.80
CA LEU A 150 20.83 2.41 35.86
C LEU A 150 21.83 3.15 34.96
N GLU A 151 22.98 3.57 35.49
CA GLU A 151 24.05 4.17 34.69
C GLU A 151 24.57 3.21 33.62
N ARG A 152 24.91 1.97 34.01
CA ARG A 152 25.34 0.93 33.06
C ARG A 152 24.27 0.61 32.02
N LEU A 153 23.00 0.60 32.42
CA LEU A 153 21.90 0.40 31.49
C LEU A 153 21.75 1.57 30.53
N ALA A 154 21.94 2.81 30.99
CA ALA A 154 21.92 3.99 30.14
C ALA A 154 23.02 3.89 29.06
N ASP A 155 24.27 3.66 29.47
CA ASP A 155 25.42 3.49 28.55
C ASP A 155 25.17 2.35 27.53
N TYR A 156 24.66 1.22 28.01
CA TYR A 156 24.33 0.08 27.16
C TYR A 156 23.25 0.41 26.13
N THR A 157 22.16 1.06 26.56
CA THR A 157 21.04 1.39 25.68
C THR A 157 21.40 2.48 24.65
N GLU A 158 22.25 3.45 25.01
CA GLU A 158 22.81 4.44 24.08
C GLU A 158 23.72 3.78 23.05
N THR A 159 24.64 2.92 23.48
CA THR A 159 25.53 2.17 22.57
C THR A 159 24.72 1.30 21.60
N ALA A 160 23.66 0.65 22.09
CA ALA A 160 22.76 -0.14 21.26
C ALA A 160 21.98 0.72 20.26
N GLN A 161 21.54 1.92 20.66
CA GLN A 161 20.92 2.89 19.75
C GLN A 161 21.88 3.29 18.64
N ASP A 162 23.09 3.71 19.00
CA ASP A 162 24.07 4.24 18.05
C ASP A 162 24.50 3.17 17.06
N SER A 163 24.74 1.95 17.54
CA SER A 163 25.03 0.79 16.68
C SER A 163 23.88 0.52 15.71
N GLY A 164 22.64 0.51 16.20
CA GLY A 164 21.46 0.34 15.36
C GLY A 164 21.29 1.47 14.32
N GLN A 165 21.64 2.70 14.67
CA GLN A 165 21.57 3.84 13.78
C GLN A 165 22.66 3.79 12.68
N GLN A 166 23.89 3.41 13.04
CA GLN A 166 24.97 3.23 12.07
C GLN A 166 24.63 2.15 11.04
N VAL A 167 24.08 1.02 11.49
CA VAL A 167 23.63 -0.06 10.58
C VAL A 167 22.54 0.45 9.62
N LYS A 168 21.55 1.20 10.12
CA LYS A 168 20.50 1.78 9.27
C LYS A 168 21.06 2.73 8.22
N LEU A 169 21.99 3.60 8.61
CA LEU A 169 22.63 4.54 7.69
C LEU A 169 23.49 3.81 6.66
N ALA A 170 24.21 2.75 7.06
CA ALA A 170 25.00 1.92 6.15
C ALA A 170 24.15 1.17 5.11
N LEU A 171 22.94 0.74 5.49
CA LEU A 171 22.01 0.05 4.59
C LEU A 171 21.25 0.97 3.62
N LEU A 172 21.24 2.28 3.88
CA LEU A 172 20.55 3.26 3.05
C LEU A 172 21.09 3.25 1.61
N TYR A 173 22.43 3.31 1.45
CA TYR A 173 23.07 3.36 0.14
C TYR A 173 22.78 2.11 -0.72
N PRO A 174 22.98 0.87 -0.23
CA PRO A 174 22.59 -0.34 -0.97
C PRO A 174 21.11 -0.38 -1.36
N CYS A 175 20.20 0.06 -0.48
CA CYS A 175 18.77 0.06 -0.77
C CYS A 175 18.40 1.03 -1.90
N ILE A 176 18.96 2.25 -1.87
CA ILE A 176 18.72 3.24 -2.93
C ILE A 176 19.25 2.72 -4.27
N LEU A 177 20.47 2.17 -4.29
CA LEU A 177 21.07 1.60 -5.50
C LEU A 177 20.23 0.47 -6.09
N LEU A 178 19.76 -0.46 -5.25
CA LEU A 178 18.90 -1.58 -5.66
C LEU A 178 17.57 -1.07 -6.24
N LEU A 179 16.95 -0.09 -5.58
CA LEU A 179 15.69 0.51 -6.04
C LEU A 179 15.86 1.13 -7.43
N VAL A 180 16.91 1.93 -7.63
CA VAL A 180 17.19 2.56 -8.94
C VAL A 180 17.47 1.50 -10.02
N ALA A 181 18.28 0.48 -9.71
CA ALA A 181 18.56 -0.61 -10.64
C ALA A 181 17.27 -1.36 -11.04
N MET A 182 16.39 -1.64 -10.07
CA MET A 182 15.12 -2.31 -10.31
C MET A 182 14.19 -1.45 -11.18
N LEU A 183 14.12 -0.13 -10.94
CA LEU A 183 13.35 0.78 -11.79
C LEU A 183 13.84 0.79 -13.24
N ILE A 184 15.17 0.84 -13.44
CA ILE A 184 15.76 0.82 -14.79
C ILE A 184 15.43 -0.49 -15.50
N VAL A 185 15.56 -1.64 -14.83
CA VAL A 185 15.22 -2.95 -15.41
C VAL A 185 13.75 -3.04 -15.79
N ILE A 186 12.85 -2.59 -14.91
CA ILE A 186 11.41 -2.57 -15.20
C ILE A 186 11.11 -1.64 -16.40
N GLY A 187 11.72 -0.46 -16.43
CA GLY A 187 11.60 0.47 -17.56
C GLY A 187 12.08 -0.14 -18.87
N LEU A 188 13.22 -0.83 -18.86
CA LEU A 188 13.75 -1.50 -20.04
C LEU A 188 12.80 -2.62 -20.53
N MET A 189 12.30 -3.46 -19.61
CA MET A 189 11.40 -4.57 -19.95
C MET A 189 10.05 -4.10 -20.48
N THR A 190 9.57 -2.93 -20.06
CA THR A 190 8.25 -2.40 -20.47
C THR A 190 8.31 -1.55 -21.74
N PHE A 191 9.34 -0.72 -21.92
CA PHE A 191 9.43 0.19 -23.06
C PHE A 191 10.25 -0.33 -24.24
N VAL A 192 11.25 -1.18 -24.00
CA VAL A 192 12.19 -1.60 -25.06
C VAL A 192 11.82 -2.94 -25.67
N VAL A 193 11.19 -3.85 -24.92
CA VAL A 193 10.75 -5.14 -25.46
C VAL A 193 9.41 -4.92 -26.20
N PRO A 194 9.38 -4.99 -27.55
CA PRO A 194 8.15 -4.79 -28.29
C PRO A 194 7.20 -5.96 -28.07
N GLN A 195 5.90 -5.69 -28.03
CA GLN A 195 4.89 -6.75 -28.05
C GLN A 195 4.92 -7.45 -29.42
N VAL A 196 4.92 -8.78 -29.41
CA VAL A 196 4.94 -9.60 -30.63
C VAL A 196 3.53 -10.08 -30.93
N VAL A 197 2.98 -9.63 -32.06
CA VAL A 197 1.65 -10.02 -32.56
C VAL A 197 1.81 -11.08 -33.64
N GLY A 198 1.11 -12.22 -33.49
CA GLY A 198 1.03 -13.23 -34.55
C GLY A 198 -0.29 -13.16 -35.30
N VAL A 199 -0.23 -13.04 -36.62
CA VAL A 199 -1.41 -12.99 -37.49
C VAL A 199 -1.65 -14.35 -38.12
N PHE A 200 -2.87 -14.88 -37.98
CA PHE A 200 -3.26 -16.19 -38.51
C PHE A 200 -4.58 -16.11 -39.28
N VAL A 201 -4.71 -16.98 -40.29
CA VAL A 201 -5.91 -17.14 -41.12
C VAL A 201 -6.22 -18.62 -41.24
N ASP A 202 -7.34 -19.05 -40.66
CA ASP A 202 -7.89 -20.41 -40.79
C ASP A 202 -6.85 -21.51 -40.48
N GLN A 203 -5.96 -21.27 -39.51
CA GLN A 203 -4.91 -22.20 -39.11
C GLN A 203 -5.37 -23.17 -38.02
N ASP A 204 -4.79 -24.36 -38.00
CA ASP A 204 -5.03 -25.34 -36.96
C ASP A 204 -4.63 -24.82 -35.57
N ILE A 205 -5.49 -25.03 -34.57
CA ILE A 205 -5.25 -24.55 -33.20
C ILE A 205 -3.93 -25.07 -32.61
N LYS A 206 -3.53 -26.30 -32.97
CA LYS A 206 -2.26 -26.90 -32.52
C LYS A 206 -1.06 -26.14 -33.07
N VAL A 207 -1.14 -25.67 -34.31
CA VAL A 207 -0.09 -24.89 -34.96
C VAL A 207 0.03 -23.52 -34.31
N ILE A 208 -1.10 -22.82 -34.11
CA ILE A 208 -1.13 -21.52 -33.46
C ILE A 208 -0.55 -21.61 -32.04
N LYS A 209 -0.97 -22.60 -31.24
CA LYS A 209 -0.42 -22.81 -29.88
C LYS A 209 1.08 -23.07 -29.89
N LYS A 210 1.56 -23.88 -30.83
CA LYS A 210 2.99 -24.17 -30.97
C LYS A 210 3.79 -22.92 -31.33
N ILE A 211 3.32 -22.13 -32.30
CA ILE A 211 3.96 -20.88 -32.72
C ILE A 211 3.95 -19.87 -31.58
N ARG A 212 2.82 -19.73 -30.88
CA ARG A 212 2.73 -18.87 -29.68
C ARG A 212 3.78 -19.23 -28.65
N GLN A 213 3.97 -20.52 -28.37
CA GLN A 213 4.95 -20.97 -27.37
C GLN A 213 6.39 -20.73 -27.83
N ILE A 214 6.71 -21.00 -29.10
CA ILE A 214 8.08 -20.85 -29.64
C ILE A 214 8.46 -19.38 -29.77
N CYS A 215 7.57 -18.57 -30.36
CA CYS A 215 7.82 -17.16 -30.64
C CYS A 215 7.46 -16.24 -29.48
N LYS A 216 6.87 -16.78 -28.40
CA LYS A 216 6.36 -16.04 -27.24
C LYS A 216 5.45 -14.88 -27.65
N LEU A 217 4.44 -15.19 -28.48
CA LEU A 217 3.50 -14.18 -28.95
C LEU A 217 2.65 -13.66 -27.80
N ASP A 218 2.61 -12.33 -27.67
CA ASP A 218 1.82 -11.61 -26.66
C ASP A 218 0.35 -11.56 -27.08
N ILE A 219 0.09 -11.35 -28.37
CA ILE A 219 -1.24 -11.19 -28.96
C ILE A 219 -1.38 -12.11 -30.17
N ILE A 220 -2.54 -12.76 -30.30
CA ILE A 220 -2.94 -13.53 -31.48
C ILE A 220 -4.03 -12.77 -32.23
N GLN A 221 -3.80 -12.45 -33.50
CA GLN A 221 -4.80 -11.82 -34.36
C GLN A 221 -5.32 -12.82 -35.40
N LEU A 222 -6.63 -13.07 -35.39
CA LEU A 222 -7.31 -14.06 -36.23
C LEU A 222 -8.16 -13.38 -37.31
N HIS A 223 -7.87 -13.64 -38.58
CA HIS A 223 -8.63 -13.06 -39.72
C HIS A 223 -9.48 -14.07 -40.51
N GLY A 224 -9.48 -15.35 -40.12
CA GLY A 224 -10.26 -16.39 -40.78
C GLY A 224 -11.72 -16.44 -40.34
N ASN A 225 -12.32 -17.63 -40.38
CA ASN A 225 -13.68 -17.92 -39.94
C ASN A 225 -13.70 -18.65 -38.58
N GLU A 226 -12.73 -18.36 -37.71
CA GLU A 226 -12.58 -19.03 -36.42
C GLU A 226 -13.77 -18.75 -35.47
N SER A 227 -14.33 -19.81 -34.90
CA SER A 227 -15.51 -19.72 -34.02
C SER A 227 -15.18 -19.16 -32.63
N PRO A 228 -16.19 -18.69 -31.86
CA PRO A 228 -15.98 -18.26 -30.48
C PRO A 228 -15.34 -19.33 -29.58
N ALA A 229 -15.77 -20.59 -29.72
CA ALA A 229 -15.20 -21.72 -28.98
C ALA A 229 -13.71 -21.95 -29.31
N PHE A 230 -13.32 -21.74 -30.57
CA PHE A 230 -11.92 -21.82 -30.98
C PHE A 230 -11.07 -20.75 -30.30
N CYS A 231 -11.57 -19.52 -30.24
CA CYS A 231 -10.87 -18.42 -29.57
C CYS A 231 -10.75 -18.68 -28.06
N GLN A 232 -11.82 -19.14 -27.42
CA GLN A 232 -11.80 -19.51 -26.01
C GLN A 232 -10.76 -20.62 -25.72
N GLN A 233 -10.61 -21.59 -26.62
CA GLN A 233 -9.65 -22.68 -26.46
C GLN A 233 -8.18 -22.23 -26.64
N LEU A 234 -7.91 -21.14 -27.38
CA LEU A 234 -6.57 -20.56 -27.53
C LEU A 234 -6.09 -19.87 -26.24
N GLY A 235 -6.99 -19.13 -25.57
CA GLY A 235 -6.74 -18.38 -24.34
C GLY A 235 -5.78 -17.19 -24.51
N GLY A 236 -5.73 -16.28 -23.54
CA GLY A 236 -4.88 -15.08 -23.56
C GLY A 236 -5.39 -13.97 -24.49
N GLN A 237 -4.55 -12.99 -24.84
CA GLN A 237 -5.00 -11.84 -25.63
C GLN A 237 -5.23 -12.22 -27.10
N ILE A 238 -6.48 -12.14 -27.54
CA ILE A 238 -6.90 -12.47 -28.90
C ILE A 238 -7.64 -11.30 -29.52
N PHE A 239 -7.25 -10.94 -30.74
CA PHE A 239 -7.95 -9.97 -31.57
C PHE A 239 -8.63 -10.74 -32.70
N LYS A 240 -9.96 -10.76 -32.73
CA LYS A 240 -10.72 -11.43 -33.79
C LYS A 240 -11.17 -10.42 -34.82
N ALA A 241 -10.65 -10.51 -36.04
CA ALA A 241 -11.14 -9.72 -37.15
C ALA A 241 -12.45 -10.29 -37.71
N ILE A 242 -13.47 -9.45 -37.86
CA ILE A 242 -14.78 -9.77 -38.42
C ILE A 242 -15.09 -8.77 -39.54
N ARG A 243 -15.32 -9.30 -40.74
CA ARG A 243 -15.68 -8.51 -41.92
C ARG A 243 -17.19 -8.26 -41.94
N LEU A 244 -17.59 -6.99 -41.87
CA LEU A 244 -19.02 -6.64 -41.84
C LEU A 244 -19.62 -6.63 -43.25
N LYS A 245 -20.38 -7.67 -43.59
CA LYS A 245 -21.20 -7.70 -44.83
C LYS A 245 -22.59 -7.07 -44.67
N GLY A 246 -23.06 -6.90 -43.43
CA GLY A 246 -24.39 -6.36 -43.13
C GLY A 246 -24.73 -6.40 -41.64
N GLY A 247 -25.82 -5.73 -41.24
CA GLY A 247 -26.16 -5.52 -39.82
C GLY A 247 -26.53 -6.79 -39.03
N SER A 248 -26.77 -7.93 -39.67
CA SER A 248 -27.02 -9.20 -38.98
C SER A 248 -25.76 -9.81 -38.37
N MET A 249 -24.56 -9.51 -38.89
CA MET A 249 -23.29 -9.99 -38.34
C MET A 249 -22.91 -9.32 -37.02
N ILE A 250 -23.45 -8.13 -36.74
CA ILE A 250 -23.20 -7.42 -35.48
C ILE A 250 -23.69 -8.24 -34.27
N ARG A 251 -24.74 -9.05 -34.46
CA ARG A 251 -25.22 -9.97 -33.42
C ARG A 251 -24.19 -11.04 -33.05
N GLN A 252 -23.30 -11.40 -33.97
CA GLN A 252 -22.24 -12.39 -33.72
C GLN A 252 -21.19 -11.87 -32.75
N PHE A 253 -21.10 -10.55 -32.53
CA PHE A 253 -20.17 -9.97 -31.56
C PHE A 253 -20.50 -10.42 -30.14
N ALA A 254 -21.78 -10.56 -29.82
CA ALA A 254 -22.25 -11.06 -28.52
C ALA A 254 -21.90 -12.54 -28.29
N ASP A 255 -21.66 -13.31 -29.36
CA ASP A 255 -21.28 -14.73 -29.25
C ASP A 255 -19.81 -14.92 -28.87
N TYR A 256 -18.97 -13.88 -29.03
CA TYR A 256 -17.57 -13.92 -28.61
C TYR A 256 -17.41 -13.50 -27.15
N PRO A 257 -16.61 -14.24 -26.35
CA PRO A 257 -16.22 -13.87 -25.00
C PRO A 257 -15.77 -12.42 -24.83
N ASP A 258 -16.06 -11.82 -23.67
CA ASP A 258 -15.79 -10.41 -23.37
C ASP A 258 -14.29 -10.07 -23.32
N ASP A 259 -13.43 -11.05 -23.10
CA ASP A 259 -11.97 -10.91 -23.09
C ASP A 259 -11.35 -10.84 -24.51
N ILE A 260 -12.13 -11.11 -25.55
CA ILE A 260 -11.72 -11.02 -26.95
C ILE A 260 -12.04 -9.63 -27.50
N LYS A 261 -11.02 -8.99 -28.08
CA LYS A 261 -11.19 -7.74 -28.81
C LYS A 261 -11.63 -8.03 -30.24
N ILE A 262 -12.63 -7.31 -30.72
CA ILE A 262 -13.19 -7.51 -32.06
C ILE A 262 -12.67 -6.40 -32.96
N LEU A 263 -11.94 -6.79 -33.99
CA LEU A 263 -11.49 -5.89 -35.05
C LEU A 263 -12.51 -5.92 -36.19
N ILE A 264 -13.22 -4.83 -36.38
CA ILE A 264 -14.17 -4.67 -37.47
C ILE A 264 -13.39 -4.26 -38.71
N ASP A 265 -13.51 -5.03 -39.79
CA ASP A 265 -12.90 -4.71 -41.09
C ASP A 265 -14.00 -4.45 -42.12
N ALA A 266 -13.78 -3.47 -42.99
CA ALA A 266 -14.70 -3.13 -44.08
C ALA A 266 -14.72 -4.26 -45.12
N TRP A 267 -15.90 -4.69 -45.55
CA TRP A 267 -16.02 -5.78 -46.52
C TRP A 267 -15.91 -5.27 -47.97
N ASP A 268 -15.01 -5.87 -48.75
CA ASP A 268 -14.89 -5.66 -50.20
C ASP A 268 -15.14 -6.98 -50.96
N PRO A 269 -15.89 -6.98 -52.08
CA PRO A 269 -16.20 -8.17 -52.88
C PRO A 269 -15.03 -8.73 -53.72
N VAL A 270 -13.95 -7.97 -53.95
CA VAL A 270 -12.89 -8.28 -54.92
C VAL A 270 -11.51 -8.45 -54.27
N GLN A 271 -11.20 -7.75 -53.17
CA GLN A 271 -9.89 -7.87 -52.49
C GLN A 271 -10.01 -7.98 -50.96
N THR A 272 -9.06 -8.68 -50.33
CA THR A 272 -8.93 -8.72 -48.87
C THR A 272 -8.02 -7.60 -48.39
N GLY A 273 -8.61 -6.58 -47.75
CA GLY A 273 -7.91 -5.45 -47.12
C GLY A 273 -7.56 -4.30 -48.08
N GLY A 274 -7.63 -3.06 -47.59
CA GLY A 274 -7.01 -1.90 -48.23
C GLY A 274 -7.75 -1.20 -49.37
N THR A 275 -9.05 -1.43 -49.58
CA THR A 275 -9.78 -0.84 -50.72
C THR A 275 -10.33 0.57 -50.48
N GLY A 276 -10.26 1.08 -49.25
CA GLY A 276 -10.63 2.46 -48.92
C GLY A 276 -12.14 2.72 -48.85
N GLU A 277 -12.99 1.70 -48.91
CA GLU A 277 -14.41 1.85 -48.62
C GLU A 277 -14.63 2.18 -47.14
N GLN A 278 -15.41 3.23 -46.88
CA GLN A 278 -15.72 3.69 -45.53
C GLN A 278 -16.72 2.76 -44.86
N ILE A 279 -16.45 2.35 -43.62
CA ILE A 279 -17.46 1.69 -42.78
C ILE A 279 -18.65 2.65 -42.65
N SER A 280 -19.84 2.17 -43.01
CA SER A 280 -21.05 2.98 -42.85
C SER A 280 -21.35 3.23 -41.38
N PHE A 281 -21.41 4.50 -40.97
CA PHE A 281 -21.83 4.93 -39.63
C PHE A 281 -23.15 4.28 -39.18
N ARG A 282 -24.08 4.01 -40.11
CA ARG A 282 -25.35 3.30 -39.84
C ARG A 282 -25.20 1.87 -39.34
N LEU A 283 -24.05 1.23 -39.61
CA LEU A 283 -23.73 -0.09 -39.07
C LEU A 283 -23.08 0.04 -37.69
N LEU A 284 -22.27 1.08 -37.45
CA LEU A 284 -21.69 1.37 -36.14
C LEU A 284 -22.78 1.72 -35.12
N ASP A 285 -23.82 2.47 -35.51
CA ASP A 285 -24.95 2.82 -34.63
C ASP A 285 -25.72 1.62 -34.07
N LYS A 286 -25.53 0.43 -34.66
CA LYS A 286 -26.18 -0.82 -34.22
C LYS A 286 -25.36 -1.58 -33.17
N ILE A 287 -24.18 -1.09 -32.83
CA ILE A 287 -23.29 -1.66 -31.83
C ILE A 287 -23.54 -0.94 -30.51
N GLU A 288 -23.86 -1.70 -29.47
CA GLU A 288 -24.19 -1.14 -28.16
C GLU A 288 -22.96 -0.87 -27.28
N ASP A 289 -21.88 -1.65 -27.45
CA ASP A 289 -20.66 -1.54 -26.64
C ASP A 289 -19.40 -1.55 -27.52
N PHE A 290 -18.66 -0.45 -27.46
CA PHE A 290 -17.42 -0.21 -28.19
C PHE A 290 -16.15 -0.44 -27.36
N SER A 291 -16.28 -0.77 -26.07
CA SER A 291 -15.18 -0.93 -25.11
C SER A 291 -14.16 -2.01 -25.48
N ARG A 292 -14.55 -2.96 -26.34
CA ARG A 292 -13.71 -4.05 -26.88
C ARG A 292 -13.57 -4.04 -28.40
N ILE A 293 -14.03 -2.98 -29.06
CA ILE A 293 -14.10 -2.90 -30.53
C ILE A 293 -12.95 -2.06 -31.08
N ILE A 294 -12.26 -2.63 -32.04
CA ILE A 294 -11.26 -1.96 -32.86
C ILE A 294 -11.89 -1.71 -34.22
N ILE A 295 -11.95 -0.45 -34.66
CA ILE A 295 -12.52 -0.10 -35.97
C ILE A 295 -11.38 0.00 -36.98
N ALA A 296 -11.40 -0.86 -38.00
CA ALA A 296 -10.39 -0.94 -39.04
C ALA A 296 -11.03 -0.84 -40.45
N GLY A 297 -10.34 -0.19 -41.37
CA GLY A 297 -10.81 -0.01 -42.74
C GLY A 297 -11.66 1.25 -42.93
N GLY A 298 -11.28 2.06 -43.92
CA GLY A 298 -12.02 3.28 -44.26
C GLY A 298 -11.95 4.42 -43.24
N VAL A 299 -11.07 4.32 -42.23
CA VAL A 299 -10.82 5.40 -41.26
C VAL A 299 -9.66 6.28 -41.75
N GLY A 300 -9.96 7.56 -41.98
CA GLY A 300 -9.11 8.59 -42.56
C GLY A 300 -9.17 9.91 -41.77
N GLU A 301 -8.45 10.94 -42.23
CA GLU A 301 -8.44 12.27 -41.59
C GLU A 301 -9.85 12.86 -41.51
N GLU A 302 -10.67 12.58 -42.52
CA GLU A 302 -12.01 13.13 -42.67
C GLU A 302 -13.04 12.60 -41.67
N ASN A 303 -12.81 11.43 -41.05
CA ASN A 303 -13.82 10.76 -40.24
C ASN A 303 -13.32 10.23 -38.89
N VAL A 304 -12.00 10.14 -38.67
CA VAL A 304 -11.42 9.59 -37.43
C VAL A 304 -11.89 10.34 -36.19
N ALA A 305 -11.92 11.68 -36.22
CA ALA A 305 -12.35 12.49 -35.08
C ALA A 305 -13.81 12.21 -34.70
N ALA A 306 -14.70 12.21 -35.70
CA ALA A 306 -16.12 11.91 -35.49
C ALA A 306 -16.33 10.49 -34.94
N ILE A 307 -15.56 9.49 -35.41
CA ILE A 307 -15.64 8.11 -34.91
C ILE A 307 -15.18 8.03 -33.44
N VAL A 308 -14.05 8.67 -33.09
CA VAL A 308 -13.51 8.67 -31.73
C VAL A 308 -14.46 9.37 -30.75
N GLU A 309 -14.99 10.54 -31.12
CA GLU A 309 -15.87 11.34 -30.27
C GLU A 309 -17.26 10.71 -30.10
N THR A 310 -17.77 10.03 -31.13
CA THR A 310 -19.13 9.47 -31.10
C THR A 310 -19.18 8.09 -30.45
N TYR A 311 -18.22 7.21 -30.77
CA TYR A 311 -18.31 5.80 -30.40
C TYR A 311 -17.30 5.37 -29.33
N HIS A 312 -16.26 6.17 -29.05
CA HIS A 312 -15.21 5.85 -28.07
C HIS A 312 -14.70 4.39 -28.14
N PRO A 313 -14.22 3.92 -29.31
CA PRO A 313 -13.77 2.54 -29.48
C PRO A 313 -12.51 2.22 -28.69
N PHE A 314 -12.30 0.93 -28.41
CA PHE A 314 -11.06 0.41 -27.80
C PHE A 314 -9.82 0.80 -28.61
N GLY A 315 -9.92 0.81 -29.93
CA GLY A 315 -8.84 1.21 -30.82
C GLY A 315 -9.32 1.53 -32.23
N ILE A 316 -8.45 2.15 -33.02
CA ILE A 316 -8.71 2.48 -34.42
C ILE A 316 -7.50 2.07 -35.25
N ASP A 317 -7.74 1.42 -36.39
CA ASP A 317 -6.76 1.20 -37.44
C ASP A 317 -7.01 2.18 -38.58
N ILE A 318 -6.13 3.18 -38.65
CA ILE A 318 -6.20 4.28 -39.59
C ILE A 318 -5.54 3.88 -40.91
N ASN A 319 -6.03 4.38 -42.04
CA ASN A 319 -5.43 4.13 -43.34
C ASN A 319 -3.96 4.59 -43.43
N SER A 320 -3.25 4.12 -44.45
CA SER A 320 -1.82 4.42 -44.66
C SER A 320 -1.54 5.81 -45.21
N LYS A 321 -2.55 6.60 -45.59
CA LYS A 321 -2.36 7.98 -46.08
C LYS A 321 -1.97 8.95 -44.97
N ILE A 322 -2.26 8.60 -43.71
CA ILE A 322 -1.88 9.37 -42.51
C ILE A 322 -0.57 8.84 -41.92
N GLU A 323 0.25 8.13 -42.71
CA GLU A 323 1.57 7.68 -42.27
C GLU A 323 2.64 8.71 -42.59
N LYS A 324 3.41 9.10 -41.57
CA LYS A 324 4.59 9.95 -41.74
C LYS A 324 5.71 9.20 -42.47
N ARG A 325 5.81 7.88 -42.24
CA ARG A 325 6.70 6.89 -42.88
C ARG A 325 6.03 5.52 -42.83
N PRO A 326 6.36 4.56 -43.72
CA PRO A 326 5.75 3.24 -43.72
C PRO A 326 5.73 2.59 -42.33
N GLY A 327 4.53 2.31 -41.81
CA GLY A 327 4.32 1.72 -40.48
C GLY A 327 4.38 2.68 -39.29
N ILE A 328 4.55 3.99 -39.50
CA ILE A 328 4.52 5.02 -38.43
C ILE A 328 3.43 6.06 -38.77
N LYS A 329 2.33 6.03 -38.01
CA LYS A 329 1.24 7.01 -38.11
C LYS A 329 1.72 8.41 -37.70
N ASP A 330 1.26 9.45 -38.40
CA ASP A 330 1.45 10.83 -37.95
C ASP A 330 0.50 11.11 -36.78
N HIS A 331 1.05 11.72 -35.72
CA HIS A 331 0.33 12.01 -34.47
C HIS A 331 0.01 13.50 -34.32
N LYS A 332 0.27 14.29 -35.36
CA LYS A 332 -0.04 15.72 -35.44
C LYS A 332 -1.36 15.93 -36.17
#